data_AF-A0A0Q8UUU9-F1
#
_entry.id   AF-A0A0Q8UUU9-F1
#
_cell.length_a   1.000
_cell.length_b   1.000
_cell.length_c   1.000
_cell.angle_alpha   90.00
_cell.angle_beta   90.00
_cell.angle_gamma   90.00
#
_symmetry.space_group_name_H-M   'P 1'
#
loop_
_entity.id
_entity.type
_entity.pdbx_description
1 polymer ?
#
loop_
_entity_poly.entity_id
_entity_poly.type
_entity_poly.pdbx_seq_one_letter_code
_entity_poly.pdbx_strand_id
1 'polypeptide(L)'
;MKKTTKGALAAGSAAVLLMGGAGTLAFWNANTDVDGVAVTAGELKIINDNCVDADWVFDSGEDEADKVYAAGDLIVPGDELTKTCTFEIQATGEHLRANLDVTEPSLSGALAPNLTLVDTYQVGGVDLVDGDITEDNDGDVVTANISVTFNGSSTNATQTLAGALSDFTLSLTQDHD
;
A
#
# COMPACT_ATOMS: atom_id res chain seq x y z
N MET A 1 78.56 -76.83 8.59
CA MET A 1 78.73 -76.13 7.30
C MET A 1 77.36 -75.68 6.79
N LYS A 2 77.23 -74.38 6.46
CA LYS A 2 76.33 -73.70 5.48
C LYS A 2 74.81 -74.05 5.52
N LYS A 3 73.92 -73.20 6.06
CA LYS A 3 73.33 -71.91 5.59
C LYS A 3 72.27 -72.04 4.48
N THR A 4 71.26 -71.15 4.59
CA THR A 4 70.16 -70.78 3.67
C THR A 4 69.05 -71.82 3.57
N THR A 5 67.82 -71.55 4.02
CA THR A 5 66.83 -70.75 3.28
C THR A 5 65.75 -70.21 4.24
N LYS A 6 65.86 -68.95 4.66
CA LYS A 6 64.70 -68.15 5.11
C LYS A 6 64.25 -67.33 3.91
N GLY A 7 63.27 -67.84 3.20
CA GLY A 7 62.54 -67.13 2.15
C GLY A 7 61.07 -67.41 2.34
N ALA A 8 60.25 -66.39 2.09
CA ALA A 8 58.79 -66.34 2.17
C ALA A 8 58.22 -66.24 3.60
N LEU A 9 57.89 -65.03 4.04
CA LEU A 9 56.49 -64.61 4.28
C LEU A 9 56.45 -63.20 4.92
N ALA A 10 56.91 -62.15 4.24
CA ALA A 10 56.79 -60.78 4.77
C ALA A 10 56.83 -59.71 3.67
N ALA A 11 56.09 -59.91 2.58
CA ALA A 11 55.94 -58.87 1.54
C ALA A 11 54.61 -58.98 0.78
N GLY A 12 53.59 -59.59 1.40
CA GLY A 12 52.29 -59.82 0.74
C GLY A 12 51.23 -58.75 1.03
N SER A 13 51.40 -57.91 2.05
CA SER A 13 50.30 -57.08 2.55
C SER A 13 50.53 -55.56 2.46
N ALA A 14 51.71 -55.09 2.05
CA ALA A 14 51.98 -53.65 1.97
C ALA A 14 51.74 -53.04 0.58
N ALA A 15 51.69 -53.84 -0.49
CA ALA A 15 51.59 -53.34 -1.87
C ALA A 15 50.14 -53.25 -2.40
N VAL A 16 49.14 -53.63 -1.63
CA VAL A 16 47.71 -53.46 -2.00
C VAL A 16 47.12 -52.16 -1.44
N LEU A 17 47.73 -51.58 -0.40
CA LEU A 17 47.25 -50.33 0.21
C LEU A 17 47.65 -49.07 -0.57
N LEU A 18 48.63 -49.15 -1.47
CA LEU A 18 49.20 -48.00 -2.18
C LEU A 18 48.83 -47.91 -3.66
N MET A 19 47.72 -48.55 -4.07
CA MET A 19 47.04 -48.30 -5.34
C MET A 19 45.71 -47.55 -5.18
N GLY A 20 45.37 -47.09 -3.98
CA GLY A 20 44.21 -46.22 -3.72
C GLY A 20 44.45 -44.73 -4.01
N GLY A 21 45.55 -44.38 -4.71
CA GLY A 21 46.03 -43.01 -4.91
C GLY A 21 45.78 -42.41 -6.30
N ALA A 22 44.79 -42.89 -7.06
CA ALA A 22 44.41 -42.30 -8.34
C ALA A 22 42.95 -41.81 -8.28
N GLY A 23 42.78 -40.57 -7.79
CA GLY A 23 41.50 -39.87 -7.77
C GLY A 23 40.88 -39.76 -6.38
N THR A 24 41.37 -38.83 -5.55
CA THR A 24 40.54 -38.25 -4.48
C THR A 24 39.51 -37.30 -5.12
N LEU A 25 38.63 -37.85 -5.96
CA LEU A 25 37.32 -37.26 -6.12
C LEU A 25 36.51 -37.92 -5.01
N ALA A 26 36.21 -37.19 -3.94
CA ALA A 26 35.21 -37.67 -3.00
C ALA A 26 33.90 -37.86 -3.79
N PHE A 27 33.58 -39.11 -4.14
CA PHE A 27 32.39 -39.47 -4.92
C PHE A 27 31.08 -39.38 -4.10
N TRP A 28 31.17 -39.00 -2.83
CA TRP A 28 30.04 -38.94 -1.93
C TRP A 28 29.27 -37.64 -2.17
N ASN A 29 28.26 -37.70 -3.02
CA ASN A 29 27.22 -36.69 -3.11
C ASN A 29 25.96 -37.24 -2.44
N ALA A 30 25.29 -36.40 -1.67
CA ALA A 30 23.98 -36.68 -1.11
C ALA A 30 23.03 -35.59 -1.61
N ASN A 31 22.00 -36.02 -2.33
CA ASN A 31 20.91 -35.17 -2.78
C ASN A 31 19.63 -35.68 -2.14
N THR A 32 18.73 -34.76 -1.83
CA THR A 32 17.35 -35.09 -1.47
C THR A 32 16.45 -34.18 -2.26
N ASP A 33 15.35 -34.73 -2.73
CA ASP A 33 14.31 -33.93 -3.34
C ASP A 33 13.59 -33.16 -2.23
N VAL A 34 13.29 -31.90 -2.51
CA VAL A 34 12.46 -31.03 -1.67
C VAL A 34 11.27 -30.64 -2.53
N ASP A 35 10.07 -30.90 -2.02
CA ASP A 35 8.85 -30.50 -2.70
C ASP A 35 8.74 -28.97 -2.74
N GLY A 36 8.40 -28.44 -3.91
CA GLY A 36 8.04 -27.04 -4.06
C GLY A 36 6.63 -26.77 -3.54
N VAL A 37 6.23 -25.50 -3.57
CA VAL A 37 4.85 -25.08 -3.28
C VAL A 37 4.28 -24.34 -4.49
N ALA A 38 2.99 -24.51 -4.75
CA ALA A 38 2.26 -23.64 -5.68
C ALA A 38 1.87 -22.35 -4.94
N VAL A 39 2.06 -21.20 -5.59
CA VAL A 39 1.72 -19.88 -5.02
C VAL A 39 0.69 -19.20 -5.91
N THR A 40 -0.25 -18.47 -5.28
CA THR A 40 -1.26 -17.63 -5.96
C THR A 40 -1.24 -16.26 -5.30
N ALA A 41 -1.24 -15.19 -6.11
CA ALA A 41 -1.26 -13.83 -5.61
C ALA A 41 -2.68 -13.40 -5.21
N GLY A 42 -2.76 -12.45 -4.28
CA GLY A 42 -3.98 -11.81 -3.84
C GLY A 42 -4.44 -10.66 -4.74
N GLU A 43 -5.40 -9.86 -4.26
CA GLU A 43 -5.95 -8.69 -4.94
C GLU A 43 -6.00 -7.47 -4.01
N LEU A 44 -5.75 -6.28 -4.58
CA LEU A 44 -5.93 -4.99 -3.91
C LEU A 44 -6.66 -4.03 -4.86
N LYS A 45 -7.91 -3.65 -4.53
CA LYS A 45 -8.77 -2.82 -5.41
C LYS A 45 -9.75 -1.96 -4.61
N ILE A 46 -10.13 -0.83 -5.19
CA ILE A 46 -11.34 -0.08 -4.84
C ILE A 46 -12.44 -0.52 -5.82
N ILE A 47 -13.59 -0.92 -5.30
CA ILE A 47 -14.75 -1.34 -6.10
C ILE A 47 -16.04 -0.68 -5.59
N ASN A 48 -17.11 -0.73 -6.40
CA ASN A 48 -18.45 -0.24 -6.03
C ASN A 48 -18.47 1.22 -5.53
N ASP A 49 -17.62 2.09 -6.09
CA ASP A 49 -17.53 3.49 -5.68
C ASP A 49 -18.69 4.35 -6.24
N ASN A 50 -19.03 5.41 -5.52
CA ASN A 50 -19.97 6.44 -5.98
C ASN A 50 -19.34 7.85 -6.03
N CYS A 51 -18.01 7.95 -6.02
CA CYS A 51 -17.31 9.23 -5.83
C CYS A 51 -17.47 10.18 -7.03
N VAL A 52 -17.66 9.63 -8.23
CA VAL A 52 -17.95 10.40 -9.45
C VAL A 52 -19.30 11.11 -9.36
N ASP A 53 -20.30 10.47 -8.75
CA ASP A 53 -21.68 10.96 -8.66
C ASP A 53 -21.96 11.76 -7.38
N ALA A 54 -21.04 11.75 -6.41
CA ALA A 54 -21.17 12.51 -5.18
C ALA A 54 -21.04 14.01 -5.42
N ASP A 55 -21.93 14.80 -4.82
CA ASP A 55 -21.90 16.26 -4.90
C ASP A 55 -20.93 16.88 -3.88
N TRP A 56 -20.48 18.10 -4.17
CA TRP A 56 -19.90 18.97 -3.16
C TRP A 56 -21.03 19.69 -2.43
N VAL A 57 -20.95 19.75 -1.11
CA VAL A 57 -22.01 20.30 -0.26
C VAL A 57 -21.39 21.32 0.70
N PHE A 58 -22.04 22.47 0.86
CA PHE A 58 -21.69 23.45 1.89
C PHE A 58 -21.94 22.90 3.29
N ASP A 59 -21.18 23.37 4.27
CA ASP A 59 -21.43 23.03 5.66
C ASP A 59 -22.85 23.41 6.12
N SER A 60 -23.24 22.83 7.26
CA SER A 60 -24.55 23.06 7.88
C SER A 60 -24.54 24.21 8.90
N GLY A 61 -23.43 24.94 9.02
CA GLY A 61 -23.23 25.97 10.03
C GLY A 61 -23.94 27.28 9.71
N GLU A 62 -24.28 27.52 8.45
CA GLU A 62 -24.84 28.78 7.95
C GLU A 62 -26.08 28.56 7.07
N ASP A 63 -26.83 29.63 6.77
CA ASP A 63 -27.94 29.60 5.80
C ASP A 63 -27.39 29.72 4.36
N GLU A 64 -27.74 28.89 3.38
CA GLU A 64 -28.58 27.68 3.38
C GLU A 64 -27.74 26.45 3.75
N ALA A 65 -28.06 25.82 4.89
CA ALA A 65 -27.35 24.64 5.37
C ALA A 65 -27.42 23.48 4.37
N ASP A 66 -26.31 22.76 4.24
CA ASP A 66 -26.20 21.55 3.38
C ASP A 66 -26.57 21.81 1.91
N LYS A 67 -26.39 23.04 1.43
CA LYS A 67 -26.63 23.39 0.03
C LYS A 67 -25.65 22.63 -0.86
N VAL A 68 -26.16 22.00 -1.92
CA VAL A 68 -25.32 21.45 -3.00
C VAL A 68 -24.63 22.60 -3.75
N TYR A 69 -23.30 22.56 -3.79
CA TYR A 69 -22.48 23.51 -4.53
C TYR A 69 -22.68 23.34 -6.03
N ALA A 70 -23.03 24.43 -6.72
CA ALA A 70 -23.05 24.49 -8.17
C ALA A 70 -21.89 25.33 -8.69
N ALA A 71 -21.33 24.96 -9.84
CA ALA A 71 -20.29 25.74 -10.49
C ALA A 71 -20.75 27.20 -10.70
N GLY A 72 -20.04 28.15 -10.09
CA GLY A 72 -20.38 29.57 -10.09
C GLY A 72 -20.96 30.08 -8.77
N ASP A 73 -21.32 29.19 -7.83
CA ASP A 73 -21.53 29.58 -6.44
C ASP A 73 -20.25 30.19 -5.86
N LEU A 74 -20.45 31.23 -5.05
CA LEU A 74 -19.37 31.96 -4.39
C LEU A 74 -19.26 31.47 -2.96
N ILE A 75 -18.02 31.31 -2.50
CA ILE A 75 -17.70 30.98 -1.10
C ILE A 75 -17.24 32.23 -0.35
N VAL A 76 -17.46 32.26 0.95
CA VAL A 76 -17.04 33.31 1.88
C VAL A 76 -16.12 32.76 2.97
N PRO A 77 -15.34 33.60 3.67
CA PRO A 77 -14.49 33.14 4.76
C PRO A 77 -15.33 32.41 5.82
N GLY A 78 -14.96 31.15 6.09
CA GLY A 78 -15.67 30.29 7.04
C GLY A 78 -16.26 29.05 6.37
N ASP A 79 -16.65 29.15 5.10
CA ASP A 79 -17.30 28.06 4.38
C ASP A 79 -16.40 26.82 4.28
N GLU A 80 -17.01 25.66 4.48
CA GLU A 80 -16.45 24.36 4.13
C GLU A 80 -17.29 23.71 3.04
N LEU A 81 -16.64 23.27 1.97
CA LEU A 81 -17.23 22.41 0.95
C LEU A 81 -16.76 20.99 1.18
N THR A 82 -17.68 20.04 1.33
CA THR A 82 -17.36 18.62 1.55
C THR A 82 -17.96 17.77 0.44
N LYS A 83 -17.15 16.86 -0.11
CA LYS A 83 -17.61 15.75 -0.94
C LYS A 83 -17.48 14.46 -0.13
N THR A 84 -18.62 13.81 0.10
CA THR A 84 -18.70 12.52 0.79
C THR A 84 -19.03 11.42 -0.20
N CYS A 85 -18.19 10.39 -0.26
CA CYS A 85 -18.46 9.21 -1.08
C CYS A 85 -18.12 7.92 -0.34
N THR A 86 -18.59 6.80 -0.88
CA THR A 86 -18.40 5.46 -0.32
C THR A 86 -17.93 4.49 -1.38
N PHE A 87 -17.11 3.53 -0.98
CA PHE A 87 -16.62 2.44 -1.83
C PHE A 87 -16.28 1.22 -0.99
N GLU A 88 -16.16 0.06 -1.64
CA GLU A 88 -15.76 -1.19 -1.00
C GLU A 88 -14.28 -1.48 -1.28
N ILE A 89 -13.57 -1.92 -0.25
CA ILE A 89 -12.18 -2.36 -0.35
C ILE A 89 -12.13 -3.85 -0.65
N GLN A 90 -11.38 -4.22 -1.68
CA GLN A 90 -10.96 -5.59 -1.88
C GLN A 90 -9.48 -5.70 -1.51
N ALA A 91 -9.17 -6.41 -0.42
CA ALA A 91 -7.85 -6.55 0.19
C ALA A 91 -7.52 -8.02 0.48
N THR A 92 -7.78 -8.89 -0.50
CA THR A 92 -7.54 -10.33 -0.37
C THR A 92 -6.04 -10.64 -0.47
N GLY A 93 -5.41 -11.11 0.60
CA GLY A 93 -4.02 -11.55 0.59
C GLY A 93 -3.51 -11.81 2.00
N GLU A 94 -2.44 -12.58 2.14
CA GLU A 94 -1.78 -12.74 3.44
C GLU A 94 -0.71 -11.66 3.59
N HIS A 95 -0.57 -11.10 4.80
CA HIS A 95 0.41 -10.05 5.13
C HIS A 95 0.24 -8.78 4.27
N LEU A 96 -1.00 -8.37 4.02
CA LEU A 96 -1.29 -7.22 3.18
C LEU A 96 -1.25 -5.95 4.03
N ARG A 97 -0.48 -4.97 3.58
CA ARG A 97 -0.62 -3.59 4.04
C ARG A 97 -0.74 -2.67 2.83
N ALA A 98 -1.61 -1.68 2.93
CA ALA A 98 -1.77 -0.65 1.93
C ALA A 98 -2.17 0.67 2.58
N ASN A 99 -1.93 1.75 1.86
CA ASN A 99 -2.34 3.09 2.25
C ASN A 99 -3.40 3.60 1.27
N LEU A 100 -4.53 4.05 1.83
CA LEU A 100 -5.58 4.77 1.12
C LEU A 100 -5.28 6.28 1.16
N ASP A 101 -5.28 6.93 0.00
CA ASP A 101 -4.98 8.36 -0.11
C ASP A 101 -5.69 9.02 -1.30
N VAL A 102 -5.79 10.35 -1.28
CA VAL A 102 -6.13 11.17 -2.44
C VAL A 102 -4.85 11.53 -3.20
N THR A 103 -4.74 11.09 -4.45
CA THR A 103 -3.57 11.33 -5.28
C THR A 103 -3.67 12.67 -6.04
N GLU A 104 -2.58 13.45 -5.96
CA GLU A 104 -2.36 14.72 -6.67
C GLU A 104 -3.42 15.83 -6.46
N PRO A 105 -4.04 15.99 -5.27
CA PRO A 105 -4.95 17.12 -5.10
C PRO A 105 -4.13 18.42 -4.99
N SER A 106 -4.47 19.42 -5.80
CA SER A 106 -3.77 20.70 -5.80
C SER A 106 -4.74 21.87 -5.74
N LEU A 107 -4.46 22.81 -4.81
CA LEU A 107 -5.15 24.09 -4.74
C LEU A 107 -4.42 25.12 -5.60
N SER A 108 -5.18 25.84 -6.40
CA SER A 108 -4.66 26.82 -7.35
C SER A 108 -5.47 28.12 -7.35
N GLY A 109 -4.92 29.17 -7.98
CA GLY A 109 -5.54 30.49 -8.02
C GLY A 109 -5.08 31.42 -6.89
N ALA A 110 -5.52 32.67 -6.95
CA ALA A 110 -5.13 33.71 -5.98
C ALA A 110 -5.73 33.48 -4.59
N LEU A 111 -6.84 32.71 -4.51
CA LEU A 111 -7.48 32.34 -3.24
C LEU A 111 -6.83 31.13 -2.56
N ALA A 112 -6.05 30.32 -3.28
CA ALA A 112 -5.45 29.08 -2.75
C ALA A 112 -4.69 29.24 -1.41
N PRO A 113 -3.94 30.33 -1.14
CA PRO A 113 -3.29 30.51 0.16
C PRO A 113 -4.25 30.61 1.36
N ASN A 114 -5.54 30.81 1.12
CA ASN A 114 -6.59 30.90 2.12
C ASN A 114 -7.51 29.65 2.12
N LEU A 115 -7.19 28.65 1.31
CA LEU A 115 -7.92 27.38 1.26
C LEU A 115 -7.08 26.29 1.91
N THR A 116 -7.75 25.41 2.65
CA THR A 116 -7.15 24.18 3.20
C THR A 116 -7.92 22.99 2.65
N LEU A 117 -7.20 21.96 2.23
CA LEU A 117 -7.77 20.68 1.84
C LEU A 117 -7.53 19.67 2.97
N VAL A 118 -8.55 18.90 3.32
CA VAL A 118 -8.47 17.80 4.28
C VAL A 118 -9.23 16.60 3.72
N ASP A 119 -8.70 15.41 3.89
CA ASP A 119 -9.35 14.15 3.59
C ASP A 119 -9.38 13.26 4.84
N THR A 120 -10.47 12.51 4.99
CA THR A 120 -10.66 11.55 6.08
C THR A 120 -11.37 10.30 5.57
N TYR A 121 -11.07 9.16 6.17
CA TYR A 121 -11.62 7.86 5.78
C TYR A 121 -12.16 7.13 6.99
N GLN A 122 -13.32 6.48 6.85
CA GLN A 122 -13.99 5.77 7.94
C GLN A 122 -14.53 4.42 7.50
N VAL A 123 -14.43 3.41 8.36
CA VAL A 123 -15.14 2.13 8.24
C VAL A 123 -16.09 1.99 9.42
N GLY A 124 -17.39 1.81 9.14
CA GLY A 124 -18.39 1.68 10.20
C GLY A 124 -18.46 2.88 11.16
N GLY A 125 -18.05 4.07 10.71
CA GLY A 125 -17.98 5.30 11.51
C GLY A 125 -16.74 5.41 12.41
N VAL A 126 -15.75 4.53 12.24
CA VAL A 126 -14.44 4.61 12.91
C VAL A 126 -13.40 5.08 11.90
N ASP A 127 -12.60 6.07 12.27
CA ASP A 127 -11.55 6.61 11.41
C ASP A 127 -10.49 5.54 11.11
N LEU A 128 -10.12 5.44 9.83
CA LEU A 128 -8.91 4.75 9.39
C LEU A 128 -7.73 5.69 9.65
N VAL A 129 -6.98 5.42 10.70
CA VAL A 129 -5.80 6.21 11.05
C VAL A 129 -4.80 6.12 9.91
N ASP A 130 -4.32 7.28 9.46
CA ASP A 130 -3.34 7.42 8.37
C ASP A 130 -3.71 6.74 7.05
N GLY A 131 -4.98 6.34 6.86
CA GLY A 131 -5.42 5.59 5.66
C GLY A 131 -4.94 4.14 5.62
N ASP A 132 -4.53 3.57 6.76
CA ASP A 132 -4.04 2.19 6.85
C ASP A 132 -5.13 1.17 6.47
N ILE A 133 -4.78 0.26 5.55
CA ILE A 133 -5.60 -0.86 5.08
C ILE A 133 -4.81 -2.16 5.23
N THR A 134 -5.46 -3.19 5.78
CA THR A 134 -4.92 -4.56 5.88
C THR A 134 -5.88 -5.58 5.28
N GLU A 135 -5.51 -6.86 5.30
CA GLU A 135 -6.40 -7.95 4.93
C GLU A 135 -7.70 -8.01 5.77
N ASP A 136 -7.72 -7.43 6.97
CA ASP A 136 -8.92 -7.37 7.82
C ASP A 136 -9.99 -6.45 7.25
N ASN A 137 -9.63 -5.57 6.31
CA ASN A 137 -10.54 -4.65 5.64
C ASN A 137 -11.16 -5.20 4.35
N ASP A 138 -10.91 -6.48 4.01
CA ASP A 138 -11.50 -7.08 2.81
C ASP A 138 -13.04 -7.13 2.89
N GLY A 139 -13.70 -6.46 1.96
CA GLY A 139 -15.16 -6.29 1.92
C GLY A 139 -15.70 -5.15 2.78
N ASP A 140 -14.85 -4.39 3.46
CA ASP A 140 -15.29 -3.21 4.21
C ASP A 140 -15.76 -2.10 3.28
N VAL A 141 -16.83 -1.42 3.67
CA VAL A 141 -17.29 -0.19 3.03
C VAL A 141 -16.65 1.00 3.73
N VAL A 142 -15.81 1.71 2.98
CA VAL A 142 -15.15 2.94 3.42
C VAL A 142 -16.01 4.14 3.04
N THR A 143 -16.16 5.08 3.95
CA THR A 143 -16.68 6.43 3.70
C THR A 143 -15.51 7.40 3.65
N ALA A 144 -15.32 8.07 2.52
CA ALA A 144 -14.33 9.12 2.34
C ALA A 144 -15.00 10.49 2.37
N ASN A 145 -14.47 11.41 3.17
CA ASN A 145 -14.85 12.81 3.17
C ASN A 145 -13.64 13.64 2.72
N ILE A 146 -13.81 14.39 1.63
CA ILE A 146 -12.81 15.33 1.13
C ILE A 146 -13.41 16.72 1.33
N SER A 147 -12.72 17.59 2.06
CA SER A 147 -13.20 18.94 2.35
C SER A 147 -12.22 20.04 1.96
N VAL A 148 -12.77 21.13 1.44
CA VAL A 148 -12.05 22.37 1.16
C VAL A 148 -12.63 23.46 2.05
N THR A 149 -11.81 23.96 2.97
CA THR A 149 -12.22 25.02 3.91
C THR A 149 -11.63 26.35 3.49
N PHE A 150 -12.45 27.39 3.41
CA PHE A 150 -12.00 28.77 3.28
C PHE A 150 -11.73 29.36 4.67
N ASN A 151 -10.47 29.71 4.95
CA ASN A 151 -10.05 30.29 6.22
C ASN A 151 -10.95 31.46 6.67
N GLY A 152 -11.71 31.25 7.75
CA GLY A 152 -12.65 32.22 8.33
C GLY A 152 -12.03 33.49 8.89
N SER A 153 -10.71 33.54 9.10
CA SER A 153 -9.99 34.77 9.48
C SER A 153 -9.55 35.62 8.28
N SER A 154 -9.95 35.25 7.05
CA SER A 154 -9.61 35.99 5.84
C SER A 154 -10.21 37.40 5.84
N THR A 155 -9.46 38.37 5.33
CA THR A 155 -9.87 39.79 5.29
C THR A 155 -10.46 40.16 3.92
N ASN A 156 -10.92 41.41 3.77
CA ASN A 156 -11.41 41.97 2.50
C ASN A 156 -10.42 41.83 1.32
N ALA A 157 -9.13 41.58 1.59
CA ALA A 157 -8.14 41.31 0.54
C ALA A 157 -8.44 40.04 -0.28
N THR A 158 -9.25 39.11 0.26
CA THR A 158 -9.63 37.86 -0.42
C THR A 158 -10.89 37.99 -1.29
N GLN A 159 -11.58 39.14 -1.23
CA GLN A 159 -12.78 39.35 -2.05
C GLN A 159 -12.46 39.22 -3.54
N THR A 160 -13.35 38.53 -4.27
CA THR A 160 -13.25 38.30 -5.73
C THR A 160 -12.05 37.46 -6.20
N LEU A 161 -11.19 36.99 -5.28
CA LEU A 161 -10.11 36.10 -5.66
C LEU A 161 -10.68 34.74 -6.06
N ALA A 162 -10.19 34.20 -7.16
CA ALA A 162 -10.55 32.86 -7.62
C ALA A 162 -9.61 31.82 -7.01
N GLY A 163 -10.18 30.67 -6.65
CA GLY A 163 -9.47 29.46 -6.28
C GLY A 163 -10.07 28.25 -6.99
N ALA A 164 -9.29 27.17 -7.10
CA ALA A 164 -9.77 25.90 -7.62
C ALA A 164 -9.00 24.74 -7.00
N LEU A 165 -9.69 23.61 -6.80
CA LEU A 165 -9.11 22.30 -6.53
C LEU A 165 -9.00 21.54 -7.86
N SER A 166 -7.86 20.93 -8.15
CA SER A 166 -7.69 20.06 -9.31
C SER A 166 -8.51 18.78 -9.19
N ASP A 167 -8.72 18.10 -10.32
CA ASP A 167 -9.17 16.70 -10.28
C ASP A 167 -8.17 15.85 -9.47
N PHE A 168 -8.69 14.84 -8.79
CA PHE A 168 -7.92 13.92 -7.97
C PHE A 168 -8.51 12.52 -8.05
N THR A 169 -7.76 11.52 -7.59
CA THR A 169 -8.19 10.11 -7.56
C THR A 169 -7.97 9.52 -6.19
N LEU A 170 -8.88 8.65 -5.73
CA LEU A 170 -8.62 7.78 -4.59
C LEU A 170 -7.68 6.66 -5.03
N SER A 171 -6.65 6.40 -4.24
CA SER A 171 -5.61 5.41 -4.54
C SER A 171 -5.40 4.49 -3.35
N LEU A 172 -5.24 3.20 -3.64
CA LEU A 172 -4.69 2.22 -2.71
C LEU A 172 -3.29 1.85 -3.18
N THR A 173 -2.29 2.15 -2.36
CA THR A 173 -0.89 1.79 -2.63
C THR A 173 -0.45 0.73 -1.64
N GLN A 174 -0.07 -0.45 -2.14
CA GLN A 174 0.49 -1.50 -1.29
C GLN A 174 1.82 -1.04 -0.69
N ASP A 175 1.99 -1.27 0.61
CA ASP A 175 3.25 -1.12 1.32
C ASP A 175 3.73 -2.51 1.79
N HIS A 176 5.00 -2.82 1.50
CA HIS A 176 5.63 -4.07 1.88
C HIS A 176 7.07 -3.80 2.34
N ASP A 177 7.18 -3.07 3.45
CA ASP A 177 8.41 -2.93 4.24
C ASP A 177 8.48 -3.92 5.43
#